data_AF-A0A078FD40-F1
#
_entry.id   AF-A0A078FD40-F1
#
_cell.length_a   1.000
_cell.length_b   1.000
_cell.length_c   1.000
_cell.angle_alpha   90.00
_cell.angle_beta   90.00
_cell.angle_gamma   90.00
#
_symmetry.space_group_name_H-M   'P 1'
#
loop_
_entity.id
_entity.type
_entity.pdbx_description
1 polymer ?
#
loop_
_entity_poly.entity_id
_entity_poly.type
_entity_poly.pdbx_seq_one_letter_code
_entity_poly.pdbx_strand_id
1 'polypeptide(L)' 'MDQTQNETNQNVSYLPFGGGPGKCISETFASFENVVVAIEMLIRRFNFQTAPGAPSVVLSATTIPIFSQYRSMISKLN' A
#
# COMPACT_ATOMS: atom_id res chain seq x y z
N MET A 1 -14.45 19.81 -11.30
CA MET A 1 -14.23 18.45 -11.82
C MET A 1 -13.31 18.57 -13.02
N ASP A 2 -12.01 18.68 -12.77
CA ASP A 2 -10.93 18.24 -13.65
C ASP A 2 -9.65 18.33 -12.81
N GLN A 3 -9.19 17.18 -12.32
CA GLN A 3 -7.77 17.02 -12.02
C GLN A 3 -7.30 15.80 -12.79
N THR A 4 -7.40 15.90 -14.13
CA THR A 4 -6.47 15.22 -15.01
C THR A 4 -5.11 15.87 -14.80
N GLN A 5 -4.46 15.60 -13.66
CA GLN A 5 -3.04 15.88 -13.52
C GLN A 5 -2.37 14.98 -14.54
N ASN A 6 -1.85 15.61 -15.59
CA ASN A 6 -1.17 14.93 -16.67
C ASN A 6 -0.12 13.97 -16.06
N GLU A 7 -0.25 12.69 -16.37
CA GLU A 7 0.79 11.69 -16.11
C GLU A 7 1.93 11.80 -17.14
N THR A 8 2.07 12.93 -17.84
CA THR A 8 3.02 13.07 -18.95
C THR A 8 4.34 13.74 -18.58
N ASN A 9 4.55 14.24 -17.36
CA ASN A 9 5.88 14.73 -16.97
C ASN A 9 6.17 14.88 -15.46
N GLN A 10 5.56 14.09 -14.59
CA GLN A 10 5.99 14.02 -13.20
C GLN A 10 6.44 12.59 -12.94
N ASN A 11 7.74 12.39 -12.69
CA ASN A 11 8.33 11.11 -12.30
C ASN A 11 7.86 10.74 -10.89
N VAL A 12 6.58 10.39 -10.76
CA VAL A 12 5.96 10.01 -9.50
C VAL A 12 6.20 8.52 -9.27
N SER A 13 7.10 8.20 -8.36
CA SER A 13 7.46 6.82 -8.00
C SER A 13 6.38 6.12 -7.15
N TYR A 14 5.39 6.86 -6.65
CA TYR A 14 4.39 6.36 -5.71
C TYR A 14 2.96 6.52 -6.24
N LEU A 15 2.36 5.40 -6.65
CA LEU A 15 0.99 5.30 -7.18
C LEU A 15 0.24 4.14 -6.50
N PRO A 16 -0.23 4.31 -5.25
CA PRO A 16 -0.80 3.22 -4.45
C PRO A 16 -2.12 2.68 -4.98
N PHE A 17 -2.81 3.42 -5.85
CA PHE A 17 -4.11 3.07 -6.42
C PHE A 17 -4.10 2.98 -7.96
N GLY A 18 -2.90 2.86 -8.54
CA GLY A 18 -2.69 2.86 -9.99
C GLY A 18 -2.74 4.24 -10.62
N GLY A 19 -2.48 4.29 -11.92
CA GLY A 19 -2.49 5.48 -12.77
C GLY A 19 -3.27 5.25 -14.07
N GLY A 20 -3.56 6.32 -14.80
CA GLY A 20 -4.22 6.26 -16.10
C GLY A 20 -5.66 5.69 -16.09
N PRO A 21 -6.13 5.06 -17.19
CA PRO A 21 -7.53 4.62 -17.34
C PRO A 21 -7.93 3.47 -16.40
N GLY A 22 -6.96 2.81 -15.77
CA GLY A 22 -7.17 1.77 -14.76
C GLY A 22 -7.11 2.27 -13.31
N LYS A 23 -7.12 3.59 -13.08
CA LYS A 23 -7.04 4.16 -11.73
C LYS A 23 -8.26 3.77 -10.89
N CYS A 24 -8.03 3.47 -9.61
CA CYS A 24 -9.09 3.16 -8.67
C CYS A 24 -10.12 4.29 -8.62
N ILE A 25 -11.39 3.98 -8.92
CA ILE A 25 -12.50 4.93 -8.80
C ILE A 25 -12.66 5.46 -7.36
N SER A 26 -12.20 4.69 -6.38
CA SER A 26 -12.27 5.01 -4.95
C SER A 26 -10.98 5.63 -4.40
N GLU A 27 -10.05 6.12 -5.23
CA GLU A 27 -8.79 6.75 -4.78
C GLU A 27 -9.03 7.94 -3.83
N THR A 28 -9.99 8.79 -4.17
CA THR A 28 -10.33 9.98 -3.37
C THR A 28 -10.95 9.58 -2.03
N PHE A 29 -11.83 8.56 -2.06
CA PHE A 29 -12.46 8.02 -0.86
C PHE A 29 -11.44 7.36 0.06
N ALA A 30 -10.58 6.49 -0.48
CA ALA A 30 -9.55 5.79 0.28
C ALA A 30 -8.55 6.76 0.92
N SER A 31 -8.21 7.85 0.22
CA SER A 31 -7.34 8.90 0.78
C SER A 31 -7.97 9.61 1.96
N PHE A 32 -9.26 9.95 1.86
CA PHE A 32 -9.99 10.61 2.94
C PHE A 32 -10.16 9.70 4.16
N GLU A 33 -10.59 8.46 3.94
CA GLU A 33 -10.75 7.49 5.03
C GLU A 33 -9.43 7.25 5.76
N ASN A 34 -8.32 7.07 5.03
CA ASN A 34 -7.03 6.83 5.67
C ASN A 34 -6.54 8.04 6.48
N VAL A 35 -6.56 9.24 5.90
CA VAL A 35 -5.96 10.42 6.56
C VAL A 35 -6.87 10.96 7.66
N VAL A 36 -8.14 11.19 7.35
CA VAL A 36 -9.08 11.92 8.22
C VAL A 36 -9.79 10.97 9.17
N VAL A 37 -10.16 9.76 8.74
CA VAL A 37 -10.90 8.84 9.61
C VAL A 37 -9.95 7.96 10.39
N ALA A 38 -9.00 7.29 9.75
CA ALA A 38 -8.13 6.35 10.45
C ALA A 38 -7.05 7.09 11.25
N ILE A 39 -6.19 7.87 10.59
CA ILE A 39 -5.00 8.46 11.23
C ILE A 39 -5.38 9.55 12.23
N GLU A 40 -6.19 10.53 11.82
CA GLU A 40 -6.53 11.68 12.70
C GLU A 40 -7.32 11.25 13.95
N MET A 41 -8.28 10.33 13.82
CA MET A 41 -9.03 9.83 14.97
C MET A 41 -8.15 9.04 15.93
N LEU A 42 -7.20 8.29 15.38
CA LEU A 42 -6.26 7.49 16.14
C LEU A 42 -5.29 8.39 16.92
N ILE A 43 -4.69 9.39 16.27
CA ILE A 43 -3.78 10.36 16.92
C ILE A 43 -4.47 11.18 18.00
N ARG A 44 -5.73 11.60 17.78
CA ARG A 44 -6.46 12.43 18.76
C ARG A 44 -6.89 11.66 20.01
N ARG A 45 -7.18 10.36 19.87
CA ARG A 45 -7.76 9.55 20.95
C ARG A 45 -6.74 8.72 21.72
N PHE A 46 -5.59 8.43 21.13
CA PHE A 46 -4.61 7.52 21.69
C PHE A 46 -3.21 8.13 21.72
N ASN A 47 -2.46 7.80 22.76
CA ASN A 47 -1.03 8.10 22.85
C ASN A 47 -0.24 6.86 22.44
N PHE A 48 0.47 6.94 21.32
CA PHE A 48 1.30 5.85 20.81
C PHE A 48 2.64 5.83 21.54
N GLN A 49 2.99 4.67 22.09
CA GLN A 49 4.32 4.41 22.63
C GLN A 49 4.80 3.07 22.05
N THR A 50 6.04 3.04 21.58
CA THR A 50 6.70 1.79 21.21
C THR A 50 7.12 1.07 22.49
N ALA A 51 6.84 -0.23 22.57
CA ALA A 51 7.27 -1.01 23.72
C ALA A 51 8.81 -1.05 23.78
N PRO A 52 9.43 -0.82 24.96
CA PRO A 52 10.87 -0.90 25.11
C PRO A 52 11.33 -2.33 24.80
N GLY A 53 12.23 -2.46 23.82
CA GLY A 53 12.75 -3.76 23.37
C GLY A 53 11.95 -4.43 22.23
N ALA A 54 11.02 -3.73 21.59
CA ALA A 54 10.32 -4.27 20.42
C ALA A 54 11.32 -4.57 19.28
N PRO A 55 11.31 -5.80 18.71
CA PRO A 55 12.15 -6.12 17.56
C PRO A 55 11.72 -5.27 16.34
N SER A 56 12.67 -4.91 15.48
CA SER A 56 12.35 -4.22 14.23
C SER A 56 11.42 -5.12 13.40
N VAL A 57 10.21 -4.64 13.15
CA VAL A 57 9.25 -5.32 12.28
C VAL A 57 9.76 -5.19 10.85
N VAL A 58 10.57 -6.16 10.44
CA VAL A 58 10.93 -6.30 9.03
C VAL A 58 9.69 -6.77 8.28
N LEU A 59 9.16 -5.92 7.40
CA LEU A 59 8.16 -6.33 6.43
C LEU A 59 8.85 -7.27 5.44
N SER A 60 8.92 -8.55 5.80
CA SER A 60 9.44 -9.58 4.92
C SER A 60 8.45 -9.72 3.76
N ALA A 61 8.89 -9.36 2.55
CA ALA A 61 8.16 -9.61 1.31
C ALA A 61 7.89 -11.12 1.06
N THR A 62 8.33 -11.99 1.96
CA THR A 62 8.21 -13.45 1.90
C THR A 62 6.79 -13.95 2.20
N THR A 63 5.86 -13.11 2.69
CA THR A 63 4.40 -13.42 2.62
C THR A 63 3.84 -13.19 1.21
N ILE A 64 4.62 -13.44 0.18
CA ILE A 64 4.11 -13.92 -1.11
C ILE A 64 4.73 -15.31 -1.36
N PRO A 65 4.15 -16.40 -0.86
CA PRO A 65 4.50 -17.73 -1.35
C PRO A 65 3.33 -18.40 -2.05
N ILE A 66 2.40 -17.67 -2.70
CA ILE A 66 1.46 -18.34 -3.61
C ILE A 66 2.14 -18.53 -4.97
N PHE A 67 2.68 -17.47 -5.58
CA PHE A 67 3.30 -17.57 -6.91
C PHE A 67 4.72 -18.19 -6.91
N SER A 68 5.55 -17.89 -5.91
CA SER A 68 6.92 -18.44 -5.82
C SER A 68 6.91 -19.96 -5.57
N GLN A 69 5.99 -20.44 -4.73
CA GLN A 69 5.87 -21.86 -4.40
C GLN A 69 5.29 -22.67 -5.58
N TYR A 70 4.35 -22.10 -6.34
CA TYR A 70 3.83 -22.72 -7.58
C TYR A 70 4.94 -22.92 -8.64
N ARG A 71 5.84 -21.94 -8.84
CA ARG A 71 6.94 -22.08 -9.80
C ARG A 71 7.94 -23.18 -9.42
N SER A 72 8.26 -23.32 -8.14
CA SER A 72 9.13 -24.40 -7.64
C SER A 72 8.48 -25.79 -7.73
N MET A 73 7.16 -25.87 -7.59
CA MET A 73 6.41 -27.12 -7.73
C MET A 73 6.34 -27.58 -9.20
N ILE A 74 6.09 -26.66 -10.15
CA ILE A 74 6.06 -26.97 -11.59
C ILE A 74 7.46 -27.38 -12.10
N SER A 75 8.54 -26.77 -11.60
CA SER A 75 9.90 -27.15 -11.99
C SER A 75 10.35 -28.52 -11.48
N LYS A 76 9.60 -29.15 -10.55
CA LYS A 76 9.83 -30.54 -10.10
C LYS A 76 8.94 -31.56 -10.82
N LEU A 77 8.02 -31.08 -11.68
CA LEU A 77 7.12 -31.88 -12.50
C LEU A 77 7.63 -32.02 -13.96
N ASN A 78 8.85 -31.56 -14.24
CA ASN A 78 9.53 -31.74 -15.52
C ASN A 78 10.93 -32.29 -15.30
#